data_AF-A0A949CFB8-F1
#
_entry.id   AF-A0A949CFB8-F1
#
_cell.length_a   1.000
_cell.length_b   1.000
_cell.length_c   1.000
_cell.angle_alpha   90.00
_cell.angle_beta   90.00
_cell.angle_gamma   90.00
#
_symmetry.space_group_name_H-M   'P 1'
#
loop_
_entity.id
_entity.type
_entity.pdbx_description
1 polymer ?
#
loop_
_entity_poly.entity_id
_entity_poly.type
_entity_poly.pdbx_seq_one_letter_code
_entity_poly.pdbx_strand_id
1 'polypeptide(L)' 'AADKNGDGKLSRDEYPQPRIFDTVDTDKDDFVTPEEIRAYYQNRRISGDPKDD' A
#
# COMPACT_ATOMS: atom_id res chain seq x y z
N ALA A 1 -8.76 -14.97 -0.37
CA ALA A 1 -8.82 -13.51 -0.51
C ALA A 1 -8.01 -12.91 0.64
N ALA A 2 -7.15 -11.92 0.38
CA ALA A 2 -6.39 -11.24 1.43
C ALA A 2 -7.29 -10.25 2.21
N ASP A 3 -8.30 -9.71 1.54
CA ASP A 3 -9.37 -8.90 2.10
C ASP A 3 -10.48 -9.84 2.60
N LYS A 4 -10.64 -9.95 3.92
CA LYS A 4 -11.62 -10.87 4.55
C LYS A 4 -12.96 -10.20 4.80
N ASN A 5 -12.96 -8.88 4.96
CA ASN A 5 -14.13 -8.07 5.28
C ASN A 5 -14.85 -7.50 4.04
N GLY A 6 -14.26 -7.55 2.84
CA GLY A 6 -14.87 -7.05 1.61
C GLY A 6 -14.83 -5.53 1.47
N ASP A 7 -14.08 -4.83 2.33
CA ASP A 7 -14.11 -3.36 2.39
C ASP A 7 -13.18 -2.72 1.34
N GLY A 8 -12.33 -3.54 0.70
CA GLY A 8 -11.38 -3.08 -0.31
C GLY A 8 -10.11 -2.48 0.28
N LYS A 9 -9.86 -2.69 1.58
CA LYS A 9 -8.65 -2.26 2.30
C LYS A 9 -8.17 -3.38 3.20
N LEU A 10 -6.85 -3.50 3.34
CA LEU A 10 -6.24 -4.53 4.17
C LEU A 10 -5.84 -3.95 5.52
N SER A 11 -6.44 -4.46 6.58
CA SER A 11 -6.05 -4.12 7.96
C SER A 11 -4.70 -4.77 8.31
N ARG A 12 -4.03 -4.28 9.35
CA ARG A 12 -2.78 -4.89 9.85
C ARG A 12 -2.87 -6.40 10.18
N ASP A 13 -4.04 -6.86 10.62
CA ASP A 13 -4.33 -8.28 10.88
C ASP A 13 -4.56 -9.10 9.59
N GLU A 14 -5.06 -8.45 8.54
CA GLU A 14 -5.33 -9.05 7.23
C GLU A 14 -4.10 -9.02 6.32
N TYR A 15 -3.14 -8.13 6.61
CA TYR A 15 -1.94 -7.96 5.83
C TYR A 15 -0.90 -9.05 6.17
N PRO A 16 -0.50 -9.89 5.21
CA PRO A 16 0.42 -11.01 5.47
C PRO A 16 1.84 -10.56 5.85
N GLN A 17 2.19 -9.29 5.62
CA GLN A 17 3.54 -8.75 5.81
C GLN A 17 3.52 -7.45 6.63
N PRO A 18 3.45 -7.53 7.97
CA PRO A 18 3.34 -6.36 8.85
C PRO A 18 4.55 -5.41 8.78
N ARG A 19 5.71 -5.87 8.29
CA ARG A 19 6.89 -5.00 8.09
C ARG A 19 6.74 -4.05 6.90
N ILE A 20 6.01 -4.47 5.87
CA ILE A 20 5.78 -3.68 4.67
C ILE A 20 4.55 -2.80 4.87
N PHE A 21 3.59 -3.28 5.66
CA PHE A 21 2.41 -2.55 6.09
C PHE A 21 2.77 -1.14 6.58
N ASP A 22 3.66 -1.00 7.57
CA ASP A 22 4.10 0.30 8.13
C ASP A 22 4.77 1.21 7.10
N THR A 23 5.33 0.62 6.03
CA THR A 23 5.98 1.38 4.95
C THR A 23 4.97 1.87 3.90
N VAL A 24 3.83 1.20 3.78
CA VAL A 24 2.77 1.53 2.81
C VAL A 24 1.66 2.36 3.47
N ASP A 25 1.35 2.10 4.73
CA ASP A 25 0.44 2.86 5.59
C ASP A 25 1.08 4.20 5.95
N THR A 26 1.01 5.14 5.01
CA THR A 26 1.60 6.47 5.18
C THR A 26 0.77 7.35 6.10
N ASP A 27 -0.54 7.11 6.17
CA ASP A 27 -1.46 7.89 7.01
C ASP A 27 -1.50 7.37 8.46
N LYS A 28 -1.04 6.13 8.69
CA LYS A 28 -1.01 5.44 9.99
C LYS A 28 -2.40 5.22 10.57
N ASP A 29 -3.34 4.87 9.70
CA ASP A 29 -4.72 4.54 10.10
C ASP A 29 -4.86 3.05 10.49
N ASP A 30 -3.77 2.27 10.48
CA ASP A 30 -3.77 0.80 10.68
C ASP A 30 -4.55 0.04 9.59
N PHE A 31 -4.80 0.70 8.45
CA PHE A 31 -5.30 0.11 7.21
C PHE A 31 -4.46 0.52 6.00
N VAL A 32 -4.28 -0.40 5.06
CA VAL A 32 -3.65 -0.13 3.77
C VAL A 32 -4.69 -0.24 2.67
N THR A 33 -4.97 0.89 2.03
CA THR A 33 -5.86 0.95 0.86
C THR A 33 -5.09 0.63 -0.44
N PRO A 34 -5.78 0.15 -1.48
CA PRO A 34 -5.18 -0.03 -2.80
C PRO A 34 -4.65 1.29 -3.37
N GLU A 35 -5.23 2.43 -2.97
CA GLU A 35 -4.75 3.77 -3.31
C GLU A 35 -3.39 4.07 -2.68
N GLU A 36 -3.19 3.76 -1.39
CA GLU A 36 -1.90 3.90 -0.72
C GLU A 36 -0.83 2.96 -1.28
N ILE A 37 -1.19 1.71 -1.58
CA ILE A 37 -0.29 0.77 -2.28
C ILE A 37 0.15 1.39 -3.62
N ARG A 38 -0.81 1.89 -4.39
CA ARG A 38 -0.54 2.49 -5.70
C ARG A 38 0.31 3.76 -5.57
N ALA A 39 -0.01 4.62 -4.60
CA ALA A 39 0.75 5.84 -4.31
C ALA A 39 2.19 5.50 -3.87
N TYR A 40 2.39 4.49 -3.03
CA TYR A 40 3.70 4.00 -2.63
C TYR A 40 4.53 3.53 -3.84
N TYR A 41 3.95 2.73 -4.74
CA TYR A 41 4.62 2.30 -5.96
C TYR A 41 4.83 3.43 -6.97
N GLN A 42 3.89 4.39 -7.07
CA GLN A 42 4.03 5.56 -7.93
C GLN A 42 5.13 6.50 -7.43
N ASN A 43 5.15 6.82 -6.14
CA ASN A 43 6.16 7.68 -5.53
C ASN A 43 7.57 7.08 -5.66
N ARG A 44 7.68 5.76 -5.61
CA ARG A 44 8.95 5.03 -5.86
C ARG A 44 9.38 5.05 -7.34
N ARG A 45 8.43 5.17 -8.28
CA ARG A 45 8.71 5.37 -9.71
C ARG A 45 9.12 6.81 -10.03
N ILE A 46 8.57 7.80 -9.32
CA ILE A 46 8.88 9.23 -9.55
C ILE A 46 10.30 9.58 -9.04
N SER A 47 10.85 8.79 -8.12
CA SER A 47 12.19 9.01 -7.54
C SER A 47 13.34 8.35 -8.35
N GLY A 48 13.05 7.70 -9.47
CA GLY A 48 14.05 7.01 -10.29
C GLY A 48 13.66 6.96 -11.77
N ASP A 49 14.23 7.88 -12.54
CA ASP A 49 14.30 7.95 -14.00
C ASP A 49 12.98 8.25 -14.78
N PRO A 50 12.84 9.45 -15.36
CA PRO A 50 11.82 9.70 -16.38
C PRO A 50 12.27 9.04 -17.70
N LYS A 51 11.72 7.88 -18.05
CA LYS A 51 11.76 7.34 -19.42
C LYS A 51 10.47 6.60 -19.77
N ASP A 52 9.64 7.29 -20.55
CA ASP A 52 8.67 6.83 -21.58
C ASP A 52 8.07 8.18 -22.06
N ASP A 53 8.63 8.89 -23.04
CA ASP A 53 8.57 8.64 -24.51
C ASP A 53 7.34 7.84 -24.96
#